data_AF-A0A812PBL7-F1
#
_entry.id   AF-A0A812PBL7-F1
#
_cell.length_a   1.000
_cell.length_b   1.000
_cell.length_c   1.000
_cell.angle_alpha   90.00
_cell.angle_beta   90.00
_cell.angle_gamma   90.00
#
_symmetry.space_group_name_H-M   'P 1'
#
loop_
_entity.id
_entity.type
_entity.pdbx_description
1 polymer ?
#
loop_
_entity_poly.entity_id
_entity_poly.type
_entity_poly.pdbx_seq_one_letter_code
_entity_poly.pdbx_strand_id
1 'polypeptide(L)'
;MPGKDWWDVTGQSAHKWDDRIRSNHGDSWCVCATCASEIVDLVGCQQMPIRCNATNMKDVFGIDLPIYASLETCLRTRCPEVQGDLRSWGLWEALAPTIDSGSGPSLSLVGAAELGLGATVVVAATAVLLRRFATHVRYHYQLLSGDSSDEEADLLLDSEAH
;
A
#
# COMPACT_ATOMS: atom_id res chain seq x y z
N MET A 1 21.31 -20.51 -9.32
CA MET A 1 20.99 -21.06 -10.66
C MET A 1 21.89 -22.29 -10.89
N PRO A 2 21.35 -23.52 -11.06
CA PRO A 2 22.18 -24.71 -11.24
C PRO A 2 23.11 -24.57 -12.45
N GLY A 3 24.41 -24.47 -12.18
CA GLY A 3 25.47 -24.51 -13.20
C GLY A 3 25.56 -23.32 -14.16
N LYS A 4 24.84 -22.21 -13.92
CA LYS A 4 24.87 -20.99 -14.74
C LYS A 4 24.95 -19.74 -13.88
N ASP A 5 25.64 -18.71 -14.35
CA ASP A 5 25.59 -17.38 -13.74
C ASP A 5 24.54 -16.46 -14.42
N TRP A 6 24.36 -15.24 -13.90
CA TRP A 6 23.42 -14.27 -14.49
C TRP A 6 23.69 -14.00 -15.97
N TRP A 7 24.97 -13.92 -16.37
CA TRP A 7 25.38 -13.59 -17.72
C TRP A 7 25.06 -14.73 -18.68
N ASP A 8 25.27 -15.98 -18.23
CA ASP A 8 24.89 -17.17 -18.97
C ASP A 8 23.36 -17.28 -19.15
N VAL A 9 22.59 -16.92 -18.11
CA VAL A 9 21.12 -16.97 -18.16
C VAL A 9 20.55 -15.87 -19.05
N THR A 10 21.10 -14.66 -18.99
CA THR A 10 20.62 -13.52 -19.76
C THR A 10 21.21 -13.42 -21.17
N GLY A 11 22.24 -14.21 -21.50
CA GLY A 11 22.98 -14.09 -22.75
C GLY A 11 23.85 -12.82 -22.85
N GLN A 12 24.12 -12.14 -21.73
CA GLN A 12 24.83 -10.85 -21.69
C GLN A 12 26.34 -11.00 -21.47
N SER A 13 26.94 -12.15 -21.74
CA SER A 13 28.35 -12.43 -21.44
C SER A 13 29.35 -11.44 -22.08
N ALA A 14 28.95 -10.76 -23.17
CA ALA A 14 29.75 -9.70 -23.80
C ALA A 14 29.92 -8.44 -22.92
N HIS A 15 29.05 -8.24 -21.92
CA HIS A 15 29.08 -7.12 -20.98
C HIS A 15 29.37 -7.58 -19.54
N LYS A 16 29.90 -8.80 -19.39
CA LYS A 16 30.23 -9.37 -18.08
C LYS A 16 31.32 -8.54 -17.40
N TRP A 17 30.93 -7.83 -16.35
CA TRP A 17 31.79 -6.95 -15.56
C TRP A 17 31.97 -7.44 -14.10
N ASP A 18 31.78 -8.73 -13.85
CA ASP A 18 31.88 -9.32 -12.52
C ASP A 18 33.28 -9.19 -11.91
N ASP A 19 34.34 -9.23 -12.73
CA ASP A 19 35.70 -8.94 -12.29
C ASP A 19 35.84 -7.51 -11.76
N ARG A 20 35.18 -6.53 -12.40
CA ARG A 20 35.16 -5.13 -11.92
C ARG A 20 34.38 -4.99 -10.62
N ILE A 21 33.27 -5.72 -10.46
CA ILE A 21 32.51 -5.73 -9.21
C ILE A 21 33.40 -6.24 -8.07
N ARG A 22 34.07 -7.39 -8.29
CA ARG A 22 34.94 -8.02 -7.29
C ARG A 22 36.18 -7.18 -6.97
N SER A 23 36.78 -6.51 -7.96
CA SER A 23 37.92 -5.62 -7.73
C SER A 23 37.57 -4.36 -6.92
N ASN A 24 36.30 -3.94 -6.94
CA ASN A 24 35.77 -2.87 -6.10
C ASN A 24 35.19 -3.38 -4.76
N HIS A 25 35.58 -4.59 -4.33
CA HIS A 25 35.07 -5.23 -3.11
C HIS A 25 33.55 -5.43 -3.08
N GLY A 26 32.89 -5.46 -4.24
CA GLY A 26 31.48 -5.79 -4.39
C GLY A 26 31.25 -7.27 -4.66
N ASP A 27 30.04 -7.73 -4.39
CA ASP A 27 29.57 -9.10 -4.64
C ASP A 27 28.17 -9.16 -5.29
N SER A 28 27.62 -7.99 -5.62
CA SER A 28 26.26 -7.80 -6.13
C SER A 28 26.20 -6.51 -6.96
N TRP A 29 25.15 -6.37 -7.77
CA TRP A 29 24.85 -5.16 -8.53
C TRP A 29 23.33 -4.96 -8.64
N CYS A 30 22.90 -3.73 -8.94
CA CYS A 30 21.50 -3.42 -9.15
C CYS A 30 21.08 -3.79 -10.57
N VAL A 31 19.89 -4.34 -10.70
CA VAL A 31 19.23 -4.64 -11.99
C VAL A 31 17.85 -4.00 -12.01
N CYS A 32 17.28 -3.83 -13.19
CA CYS A 32 15.94 -3.28 -13.32
C CYS A 32 14.89 -4.24 -12.73
N ALA A 33 13.77 -3.72 -12.22
CA ALA A 33 12.71 -4.56 -11.63
C ALA A 33 12.12 -5.54 -12.65
N THR A 34 11.90 -5.12 -13.89
CA THR A 34 11.50 -6.00 -15.00
C THR A 34 12.50 -7.13 -15.21
N CYS A 35 13.80 -6.79 -15.30
CA CYS A 35 14.90 -7.72 -15.51
C CYS A 35 14.95 -8.78 -14.39
N ALA A 36 14.79 -8.33 -13.15
CA ALA A 36 14.76 -9.23 -11.99
C ALA A 36 13.51 -10.12 -12.02
N SER A 37 12.35 -9.59 -12.38
CA SER A 37 11.10 -10.34 -12.48
C SER A 37 11.17 -11.44 -13.53
N GLU A 38 11.67 -11.12 -14.73
CA GLU A 38 11.88 -12.09 -15.82
C GLU A 38 12.85 -13.21 -15.40
N ILE A 39 13.92 -12.87 -14.68
CA ILE A 39 14.88 -13.87 -14.21
C ILE A 39 14.30 -14.72 -13.09
N VAL A 40 13.55 -14.13 -12.15
CA VAL A 40 12.81 -14.87 -11.14
C VAL A 40 11.81 -15.83 -11.76
N ASP A 41 11.13 -15.42 -12.83
CA ASP A 41 10.20 -16.28 -13.58
C ASP A 41 10.93 -17.46 -14.25
N LEU A 42 12.08 -17.19 -14.85
CA LEU A 42 12.88 -18.18 -15.57
C LEU A 42 13.58 -19.19 -14.68
N VAL A 43 14.22 -18.75 -13.59
CA VAL A 43 15.05 -19.61 -12.72
C VAL A 43 14.37 -19.96 -11.40
N GLY A 44 13.25 -19.31 -11.08
CA GLY A 44 12.57 -19.45 -9.81
C GLY A 44 13.18 -18.60 -8.69
N CYS A 45 12.32 -18.18 -7.76
CA CYS A 45 12.66 -17.28 -6.65
C CYS A 45 13.84 -17.74 -5.77
N GLN A 46 13.99 -19.05 -5.56
CA GLN A 46 15.08 -19.60 -4.72
C GLN A 46 16.45 -19.51 -5.40
N GLN A 47 16.48 -19.48 -6.73
CA GLN A 47 17.74 -19.49 -7.48
C GLN A 47 18.25 -18.09 -7.79
N MET A 48 17.42 -17.06 -7.68
CA MET A 48 17.80 -15.66 -7.81
C MET A 48 18.34 -15.13 -6.47
N PRO A 49 19.63 -14.77 -6.36
CA PRO A 49 20.16 -14.13 -5.16
C PRO A 49 19.63 -12.69 -5.07
N ILE A 50 18.84 -12.42 -4.03
CA ILE A 50 18.26 -11.08 -3.76
C ILE A 50 18.73 -10.62 -2.39
N ARG A 51 19.14 -9.35 -2.28
CA ARG A 51 19.43 -8.68 -1.02
C ARG A 51 18.28 -7.74 -0.68
N CYS A 52 17.46 -8.15 0.27
CA CYS A 52 16.25 -7.43 0.64
C CYS A 52 16.57 -5.97 1.07
N ASN A 53 17.57 -5.79 1.93
CA ASN A 53 18.01 -4.47 2.41
C ASN A 53 18.61 -3.55 1.33
N ALA A 54 18.96 -4.09 0.17
CA ALA A 54 19.52 -3.35 -0.97
C ALA A 54 18.54 -3.27 -2.14
N THR A 55 17.30 -3.73 -1.97
CA THR A 55 16.25 -3.67 -2.98
C THR A 55 15.35 -2.48 -2.68
N ASN A 56 15.12 -1.61 -3.67
CA ASN A 56 14.17 -0.51 -3.52
C ASN A 56 12.73 -1.05 -3.58
N MET A 57 12.22 -1.51 -2.43
CA MET A 57 10.88 -2.10 -2.34
C MET A 57 9.80 -1.07 -2.70
N LYS A 58 10.02 0.22 -2.42
CA LYS A 58 9.05 1.28 -2.74
C LYS A 58 8.83 1.36 -4.26
N ASP A 59 9.89 1.29 -5.05
CA ASP A 59 9.75 1.35 -6.52
C ASP A 59 9.14 0.07 -7.08
N VAL A 60 9.43 -1.10 -6.47
CA VAL A 60 8.87 -2.38 -6.92
C VAL A 60 7.39 -2.50 -6.62
N PHE A 61 6.94 -2.09 -5.42
CA PHE A 61 5.55 -2.24 -4.99
C PHE A 61 4.70 -0.97 -5.14
N GLY A 62 5.32 0.18 -5.38
CA GLY A 62 4.64 1.46 -5.52
C GLY A 62 3.99 1.67 -6.90
N ILE A 63 4.28 0.79 -7.86
CA ILE A 63 3.70 0.81 -9.19
C ILE A 63 3.16 -0.60 -9.49
N ASP A 64 1.85 -0.71 -9.69
CA ASP A 64 1.21 -1.96 -10.07
C ASP A 64 1.43 -2.24 -11.56
N LEU A 65 2.52 -2.96 -11.87
CA LEU A 65 2.83 -3.42 -13.22
C LEU A 65 2.77 -4.95 -13.25
N PRO A 66 1.94 -5.57 -14.11
CA PRO A 66 1.85 -7.02 -14.20
C PRO A 66 3.19 -7.74 -14.43
N ILE A 67 4.13 -7.07 -15.10
CA ILE A 67 5.47 -7.59 -15.37
C ILE A 67 6.32 -7.76 -14.10
N TYR A 68 5.94 -7.14 -12.97
CA TYR A 68 6.64 -7.27 -11.68
C TYR A 68 6.13 -8.44 -10.83
N ALA A 69 5.04 -9.11 -11.22
CA ALA A 69 4.35 -10.10 -10.39
C ALA A 69 5.28 -11.21 -9.86
N SER A 70 6.19 -11.74 -10.69
CA SER A 70 7.14 -12.78 -10.28
C SER A 70 8.15 -12.25 -9.25
N LEU A 71 8.70 -11.04 -9.47
CA LEU A 71 9.58 -10.38 -8.50
C LEU A 71 8.86 -10.07 -7.19
N GLU A 72 7.68 -9.44 -7.25
CA GLU A 72 6.90 -9.07 -6.06
C GLU A 72 6.58 -10.29 -5.20
N THR A 73 6.12 -11.38 -5.82
CA THR A 73 5.82 -12.64 -5.12
C THR A 73 7.08 -13.20 -4.46
N CYS A 74 8.22 -13.13 -5.14
CA CYS A 74 9.49 -13.57 -4.57
C CYS A 74 9.93 -12.72 -3.37
N LEU A 75 9.83 -11.40 -3.48
CA LEU A 75 10.17 -10.47 -2.40
C LEU A 75 9.26 -10.66 -1.18
N ARG A 76 7.93 -10.80 -1.38
CA ARG A 76 7.00 -11.13 -0.29
C ARG A 76 7.36 -12.43 0.43
N THR A 77 7.90 -13.41 -0.31
CA THR A 77 8.29 -14.71 0.25
C THR A 77 9.62 -14.65 1.01
N ARG A 78 10.59 -13.87 0.52
CA ARG A 78 11.98 -13.92 1.02
C ARG A 78 12.38 -12.75 1.91
N CYS A 79 11.65 -11.64 1.87
CA CYS A 79 12.05 -10.39 2.50
C CYS A 79 11.08 -10.00 3.64
N PRO A 80 11.48 -10.17 4.91
CA PRO A 80 10.62 -9.87 6.06
C PRO A 80 10.29 -8.37 6.19
N GLU A 81 11.19 -7.47 5.77
CA GLU A 81 11.00 -6.02 5.87
C GLU A 81 9.83 -5.50 5.02
N VAL A 82 9.48 -6.20 3.93
CA VAL A 82 8.41 -5.81 3.00
C VAL A 82 7.08 -5.61 3.74
N GLN A 83 6.81 -6.41 4.78
CA GLN A 83 5.55 -6.31 5.52
C GLN A 83 5.46 -5.05 6.40
N GLY A 84 6.59 -4.59 6.94
CA GLY A 84 6.66 -3.39 7.77
C GLY A 84 6.72 -2.11 6.93
N ASP A 85 7.55 -2.13 5.90
CA ASP A 85 7.82 -0.96 5.07
C ASP A 85 6.61 -0.55 4.23
N LEU A 86 5.88 -1.50 3.66
CA LEU A 86 4.71 -1.19 2.84
C LEU A 86 3.57 -0.53 3.65
N ARG A 87 3.42 -0.88 4.93
CA ARG A 87 2.51 -0.15 5.83
C ARG A 87 3.00 1.28 6.04
N SER A 88 4.30 1.46 6.26
CA SER A 88 4.88 2.79 6.46
C SER A 88 4.78 3.67 5.21
N TRP A 89 4.75 3.07 4.02
CA TRP A 89 4.63 3.77 2.74
C TRP A 89 3.18 3.94 2.28
N GLY A 90 2.19 3.50 3.06
CA GLY A 90 0.78 3.60 2.67
C GLY A 90 0.40 2.74 1.47
N LEU A 91 1.12 1.64 1.24
CA LEU A 91 0.91 0.68 0.15
C LEU A 91 0.26 -0.62 0.64
N TRP A 92 -0.43 -0.58 1.79
CA TRP A 92 -0.95 -1.78 2.43
C TRP A 92 -2.21 -2.33 1.73
N GLU A 93 -2.96 -1.51 1.00
CA GLU A 93 -4.10 -1.96 0.19
C GLU A 93 -3.66 -2.91 -0.94
N ALA A 94 -2.48 -2.71 -1.54
CA ALA A 94 -1.90 -3.60 -2.55
C ALA A 94 -1.50 -4.98 -2.00
N LEU A 95 -1.51 -5.14 -0.67
CA LEU A 95 -1.14 -6.37 0.04
C LEU A 95 -2.32 -7.05 0.74
N ALA A 96 -3.51 -6.45 0.70
CA ALA A 96 -4.64 -7.06 1.39
C ALA A 96 -4.84 -8.47 0.81
N PRO A 97 -4.70 -9.55 1.62
CA PRO A 97 -5.09 -10.85 1.13
C PRO A 97 -6.54 -10.72 0.69
N THR A 98 -6.86 -11.19 -0.52
CA THR A 98 -8.25 -11.31 -0.95
C THR A 98 -8.91 -12.29 0.00
N ILE A 99 -9.54 -11.76 1.05
CA ILE A 99 -10.42 -12.55 1.89
C ILE A 99 -11.61 -12.87 0.98
N ASP A 100 -11.58 -14.06 0.37
CA ASP A 100 -12.76 -14.66 -0.22
C ASP A 100 -13.76 -14.78 0.92
N SER A 101 -14.71 -13.84 0.96
CA SER A 101 -15.88 -13.95 1.81
C SER A 101 -16.75 -15.05 1.20
N GLY A 102 -16.27 -16.29 1.33
CA GLY A 102 -17.02 -17.48 0.98
C GLY A 102 -18.35 -17.39 1.69
N SER A 103 -19.40 -17.31 0.90
CA SER A 103 -20.80 -17.36 1.29
C SER A 103 -20.99 -18.30 2.47
N GLY A 104 -21.18 -17.74 3.67
CA GLY A 104 -21.51 -18.51 4.85
C GLY A 104 -22.77 -19.36 4.59
N PRO A 105 -22.88 -20.56 5.18
CA PRO A 105 -24.05 -21.40 4.98
C PRO A 105 -25.29 -20.64 5.47
N SER A 106 -26.31 -20.63 4.63
CA SER A 106 -27.64 -20.08 4.90
C SER A 106 -28.15 -20.61 6.25
N LEU A 107 -28.05 -19.78 7.29
CA LEU A 107 -28.63 -20.05 8.59
C LEU A 107 -30.14 -20.15 8.40
N SER A 108 -30.63 -21.39 8.42
CA SER A 108 -32.06 -21.70 8.41
C SER A 108 -32.69 -21.05 9.63
N LEU A 109 -33.67 -20.19 9.37
CA LEU A 109 -34.56 -19.61 10.37
C LEU A 109 -35.28 -20.75 11.10
N VAL A 110 -34.83 -21.07 12.31
CA VAL A 110 -35.63 -21.81 13.28
C VAL A 110 -36.13 -20.81 14.32
N GLY A 111 -37.41 -20.47 14.17
CA GLY A 111 -38.38 -20.45 15.25
C GLY A 111 -38.10 -19.65 16.53
N ALA A 112 -38.77 -18.50 16.58
CA ALA A 112 -39.63 -18.04 17.68
C ALA A 112 -39.03 -17.56 19.02
N ALA A 113 -39.36 -16.30 19.29
CA ALA A 113 -39.87 -15.75 20.55
C ALA A 113 -38.92 -15.71 21.76
N GLU A 114 -38.31 -14.54 21.99
CA GLU A 114 -38.46 -13.79 23.25
C GLU A 114 -38.46 -12.27 22.94
N LEU A 115 -39.58 -11.62 23.26
CA LEU A 115 -39.69 -10.16 23.29
C LEU A 115 -39.27 -9.66 24.67
N GLY A 116 -38.28 -8.79 24.73
CA GLY A 116 -38.09 -7.88 25.86
C GLY A 116 -36.63 -7.63 26.23
N LEU A 117 -36.15 -6.42 25.90
CA LEU A 117 -34.95 -5.70 26.40
C LEU A 117 -33.74 -5.54 25.47
N GLY A 118 -33.67 -6.19 24.30
CA GLY A 118 -32.56 -5.96 23.36
C GLY A 118 -32.74 -4.76 22.41
N ALA A 119 -33.98 -4.49 21.99
CA ALA A 119 -34.26 -3.50 20.95
C ALA A 119 -34.09 -2.04 21.41
N THR A 120 -34.21 -1.75 22.70
CA THR A 120 -34.07 -0.38 23.23
C THR A 120 -32.64 0.11 23.23
N VAL A 121 -31.66 -0.76 23.50
CA VAL A 121 -30.24 -0.38 23.58
C VAL A 121 -29.67 -0.03 22.21
N VAL A 122 -30.04 -0.78 21.16
CA VAL A 122 -29.55 -0.55 19.79
C VAL A 122 -30.14 0.75 19.19
N VAL A 123 -31.43 1.04 19.46
CA VAL A 123 -32.07 2.29 19.01
C VAL A 123 -31.52 3.51 19.76
N ALA A 124 -31.21 3.38 21.06
CA ALA A 124 -30.62 4.47 21.82
C ALA A 124 -29.19 4.79 21.36
N ALA A 125 -28.36 3.77 21.10
CA ALA A 125 -26.98 3.98 20.64
C ALA A 125 -26.92 4.64 19.26
N THR A 126 -27.79 4.22 18.33
CA THR A 126 -27.88 4.83 16.98
C THR A 126 -28.38 6.28 17.04
N ALA A 127 -29.37 6.59 17.88
CA ALA A 127 -29.84 7.97 18.06
C ALA A 127 -28.76 8.90 18.68
N VAL A 128 -27.95 8.40 19.62
CA VAL A 128 -26.85 9.17 20.21
C VAL A 128 -25.74 9.44 19.19
N LEU A 129 -25.37 8.44 18.38
CA LEU A 129 -24.36 8.59 17.34
C LEU A 129 -24.82 9.57 16.24
N LEU A 130 -26.08 9.48 15.80
CA LEU A 130 -26.65 10.42 14.83
C LEU A 130 -26.71 11.85 15.37
N ARG A 131 -27.07 12.03 16.66
CA ARG A 131 -27.05 13.37 17.29
C ARG A 131 -25.63 13.94 17.37
N ARG A 132 -24.63 13.13 17.74
CA ARG A 132 -23.21 13.55 17.78
C ARG A 132 -22.68 13.90 16.40
N PHE A 133 -22.99 13.09 15.39
CA PHE A 133 -22.59 13.37 14.01
C PHE A 133 -23.25 14.66 13.49
N ALA A 134 -24.55 14.85 13.73
CA ALA A 134 -25.25 16.08 13.35
C ALA A 134 -24.71 17.33 14.06
N THR A 135 -24.29 17.23 15.33
CA THR A 135 -23.64 18.34 16.03
C THR A 135 -22.24 18.63 15.47
N HIS A 136 -21.46 17.60 15.14
CA HIS A 136 -20.12 17.76 14.57
C HIS A 136 -20.18 18.36 13.15
N VAL A 137 -21.14 17.93 12.32
CA VAL A 137 -21.39 18.50 10.99
C VAL A 137 -21.84 19.96 11.11
N ARG A 138 -22.72 20.30 12.06
CA ARG A 138 -23.15 21.68 12.30
C ARG A 138 -22.00 22.58 12.74
N TYR A 139 -21.11 22.08 13.61
CA TYR A 139 -19.93 22.80 14.06
C TYR A 139 -18.95 23.06 12.90
N HIS A 140 -18.69 22.06 12.06
CA HIS A 140 -17.87 22.22 10.86
C HIS A 140 -18.49 23.17 9.82
N TYR A 141 -19.81 23.12 9.64
CA TYR A 141 -20.50 24.02 8.72
C TYR A 141 -20.47 25.46 9.21
N GLN A 142 -20.60 25.71 10.53
CA GLN A 142 -20.47 27.05 11.11
C GLN A 142 -19.04 27.61 11.01
N LEU A 143 -18.00 26.77 11.12
CA LEU A 143 -16.61 27.19 10.86
C LEU A 143 -16.36 27.53 9.39
N LEU A 144 -17.00 26.83 8.45
CA LEU A 144 -16.87 27.09 7.02
C LEU A 144 -17.75 28.24 6.51
N SER A 145 -18.80 28.61 7.23
CA SER A 145 -19.70 29.72 6.88
C SER A 145 -19.46 31.00 7.68
N GLY A 146 -18.52 30.97 8.64
CA GLY A 146 -18.14 32.10 9.48
C GLY A 146 -16.99 32.96 8.95
N ASP A 147 -16.49 32.72 7.74
CA ASP A 147 -15.28 33.37 7.19
C ASP A 147 -15.56 34.20 5.91
N SER A 148 -16.81 34.56 5.62
CA SER A 148 -17.16 35.27 4.37
C SER A 148 -17.75 36.67 4.57
N SER A 149 -17.46 37.38 5.66
CA SER A 149 -18.04 38.72 5.89
C SER A 149 -17.12 39.78 6.52
N ASP A 150 -15.81 39.56 6.65
CA ASP A 150 -14.90 40.58 7.21
C ASP A 150 -13.82 41.10 6.22
N GLU A 151 -13.87 40.74 4.93
CA GLU A 151 -12.87 41.19 3.94
C GLU A 151 -13.32 42.42 3.09
N GLU A 152 -14.49 43.01 3.35
CA GLU A 152 -14.97 44.22 2.66
C GLU A 152 -14.81 45.54 3.46
N ALA A 153 -14.13 45.53 4.62
CA ALA A 153 -13.93 46.75 5.41
C ALA A 153 -12.54 47.39 5.29
N ASP A 154 -11.52 46.69 4.77
CA ASP A 154 -10.13 47.21 4.73
C ASP A 154 -9.68 47.73 3.35
N LEU A 155 -10.54 47.68 2.32
CA LEU A 155 -10.23 48.20 0.98
C LEU A 155 -10.72 49.64 0.70
N LEU A 156 -11.27 50.34 1.71
CA LEU A 156 -11.74 51.73 1.57
C LEU A 156 -10.99 52.77 2.42
N LEU A 157 -9.84 52.42 3.03
CA LEU A 157 -9.04 53.37 3.82
C LEU A 157 -7.66 53.73 3.25
N ASP A 158 -7.28 53.25 2.06
CA ASP A 158 -5.98 53.56 1.43
C ASP A 158 -6.06 54.48 0.19
N SER A 159 -7.21 55.15 -0.05
CA SER A 159 -7.39 56.05 -1.20
C SER A 159 -7.25 57.56 -0.88
N GLU A 160 -6.98 57.98 0.35
CA GLU A 160 -6.77 59.39 0.69
C GLU A 160 -5.47 59.61 1.48
N ALA A 161 -4.34 59.42 0.80
CA ALA A 161 -3.05 59.97 1.23
C ALA A 161 -2.12 60.19 0.04
N HIS A 162 -2.49 61.11 -0.86
CA HIS A 162 -1.56 61.88 -1.72
C HIS A 162 -2.11 63.30 -1.88
#